data_AF-A0A953QN81-F1
#
_entry.id   AF-A0A953QN81-F1
#
_cell.length_a   1.000
_cell.length_b   1.000
_cell.length_c   1.000
_cell.angle_alpha   90.00
_cell.angle_beta   90.00
_cell.angle_gamma   90.00
#
_symmetry.space_group_name_H-M   'P 1'
#
loop_
_entity.id
_entity.type
_entity.pdbx_description
1 polymer ?
#
loop_
_entity_poly.entity_id
_entity_poly.type
_entity_poly.pdbx_seq_one_letter_code
_entity_poly.pdbx_strand_id
1 'polypeptide(L)'
;MASLNVSLPKSLREYVERQVETEGYSTPSEYVRALIREDHKRMLAEKIEALLLEGIASGQTVELNRAYWKKKRSRLISNGRKPPK
;
A
#
# COMPACT_ATOMS: atom_id res chain seq x y z
N MET A 1 20.33 -10.43 -7.47
CA MET A 1 19.07 -11.03 -6.96
C MET A 1 19.35 -11.63 -5.60
N ALA A 2 18.47 -11.42 -4.63
CA ALA A 2 18.51 -12.14 -3.36
C ALA A 2 17.73 -13.45 -3.49
N SER A 3 18.22 -14.53 -2.89
CA SER A 3 17.54 -15.82 -2.84
C SER A 3 16.70 -15.94 -1.56
N LEU A 4 15.52 -16.54 -1.69
CA LEU A 4 14.65 -16.90 -0.58
C LEU A 4 14.42 -18.42 -0.64
N ASN A 5 14.82 -19.13 0.41
CA ASN A 5 14.60 -20.57 0.52
C ASN A 5 13.42 -20.82 1.45
N VAL A 6 12.41 -21.52 0.96
CA VAL A 6 11.19 -21.85 1.72
C VAL A 6 10.96 -23.35 1.64
N SER A 7 10.87 -24.00 2.80
CA SER A 7 10.48 -25.41 2.89
C SER A 7 8.97 -25.52 2.83
N LEU A 8 8.47 -26.32 1.88
CA LEU A 8 7.04 -26.56 1.70
C LEU A 8 6.73 -28.04 1.96
N PRO A 9 5.62 -28.37 2.67
CA PRO A 9 5.06 -29.71 2.66
C PRO A 9 4.76 -30.17 1.23
N LYS A 10 4.75 -31.50 1.02
CA LYS A 10 4.53 -32.11 -0.31
C LYS A 10 3.27 -31.57 -0.98
N SER A 11 2.17 -31.45 -0.24
CA SER A 11 0.90 -30.93 -0.75
C SER A 11 0.99 -29.50 -1.29
N LEU A 12 1.74 -28.62 -0.63
CA LEU A 12 1.93 -27.24 -1.09
C LEU A 12 2.88 -27.15 -2.29
N ARG A 13 3.90 -28.01 -2.36
CA ARG A 13 4.76 -28.11 -3.55
C ARG A 13 3.96 -28.52 -4.78
N GLU A 14 3.17 -29.59 -4.69
CA GLU A 14 2.31 -30.07 -5.78
C GLU A 14 1.29 -29.01 -6.21
N TYR A 15 0.75 -28.25 -5.26
CA TYR A 15 -0.12 -27.13 -5.57
C TYR A 15 0.61 -26.07 -6.41
N VAL A 16 1.80 -25.64 -6.00
CA VAL A 16 2.60 -24.64 -6.73
C VAL A 16 2.97 -25.14 -8.12
N GLU A 17 3.38 -26.40 -8.25
CA GLU A 17 3.72 -27.01 -9.55
C GLU A 17 2.53 -26.96 -10.52
N ARG A 18 1.32 -27.31 -10.05
CA ARG A 18 0.10 -27.17 -10.86
C ARG A 18 -0.18 -25.72 -11.27
N GLN A 19 -0.02 -24.77 -10.35
CA GLN A 19 -0.24 -23.35 -10.67
C GLN A 19 0.73 -22.84 -11.75
N VAL A 20 1.98 -23.31 -11.71
CA VAL A 20 2.98 -22.99 -12.74
C VAL A 20 2.55 -23.52 -14.11
N GLU A 21 2.06 -24.76 -14.18
CA GLU A 21 1.56 -25.37 -15.42
C GLU A 21 0.29 -24.70 -15.96
N THR A 22 -0.63 -24.28 -15.09
CA THR A 22 -1.95 -23.77 -15.52
C THR A 22 -1.97 -22.27 -15.81
N GLU A 23 -1.22 -21.46 -15.04
CA GLU A 23 -1.29 -20.00 -15.12
C GLU A 23 -0.17 -19.36 -15.97
N GLY A 24 0.63 -20.19 -16.65
CA GLY A 24 1.66 -19.72 -17.58
C GLY A 24 2.91 -19.15 -16.90
N TYR A 25 3.14 -19.45 -15.62
CA TYR A 25 4.42 -19.15 -14.99
C TYR A 25 5.49 -20.12 -15.47
N SER A 26 6.74 -19.65 -15.59
CA SER A 26 7.84 -20.51 -16.04
C SER A 26 8.56 -21.21 -14.88
N THR A 27 8.40 -20.72 -13.64
CA THR A 27 9.04 -21.31 -12.44
C THR A 27 8.20 -21.12 -11.18
N PRO A 28 8.35 -21.99 -10.15
CA PRO A 28 7.76 -21.77 -8.82
C PRO A 28 8.13 -20.41 -8.21
N SER A 29 9.37 -19.99 -8.38
CA SER A 29 9.87 -18.69 -7.91
C SER A 29 9.16 -17.51 -8.58
N GLU A 30 8.64 -17.68 -9.79
CA GLU A 30 7.85 -16.67 -10.48
C GLU A 30 6.43 -16.57 -9.92
N TYR A 31 5.78 -17.72 -9.71
CA TYR A 31 4.48 -17.78 -9.06
C TYR A 31 4.52 -17.13 -7.66
N VAL A 32 5.53 -17.48 -6.84
CA VAL A 32 5.69 -16.88 -5.50
C VAL A 32 5.91 -15.36 -5.58
N ARG A 33 6.70 -14.87 -6.56
CA ARG A 33 6.88 -13.43 -6.77
C ARG A 33 5.58 -12.74 -7.19
N ALA A 34 4.74 -13.39 -8.00
CA ALA A 34 3.44 -12.87 -8.37
C ALA A 34 2.52 -12.75 -7.13
N LEU A 35 2.46 -13.79 -6.30
CA LEU A 35 1.70 -13.78 -5.05
C LEU A 35 2.14 -12.67 -4.09
N ILE A 36 3.45 -12.45 -3.92
CA ILE A 36 3.97 -11.37 -3.06
C ILE A 36 3.55 -9.99 -3.57
N ARG A 37 3.56 -9.79 -4.90
CA ARG A 37 3.11 -8.52 -5.50
C ARG A 37 1.62 -8.31 -5.32
N GLU A 38 0.82 -9.37 -5.48
CA GLU A 38 -0.62 -9.35 -5.22
C GLU A 38 -0.90 -8.98 -3.77
N ASP A 39 -0.14 -9.57 -2.84
CA ASP A 39 -0.27 -9.32 -1.41
C ASP A 39 0.07 -7.88 -1.04
N HIS A 40 1.17 -7.35 -1.57
CA HIS A 40 1.52 -5.93 -1.42
C HIS A 40 0.42 -5.01 -1.95
N LYS A 41 -0.20 -5.34 -3.08
CA LYS A 41 -1.31 -4.53 -3.62
C LYS A 41 -2.52 -4.55 -2.68
N ARG A 42 -2.88 -5.72 -2.13
CA ARG A 42 -3.98 -5.85 -1.16
C ARG A 42 -3.72 -5.01 0.09
N MET A 43 -2.54 -5.13 0.69
CA MET A 43 -2.17 -4.34 1.87
C MET A 43 -2.20 -2.83 1.60
N LEU A 44 -1.75 -2.40 0.40
CA LEU A 44 -1.82 -0.99 0.01
C LEU A 44 -3.26 -0.51 -0.16
N ALA A 45 -4.14 -1.33 -0.75
CA ALA A 45 -5.55 -1.01 -0.89
C ALA A 45 -6.24 -0.86 0.47
N GLU A 46 -6.02 -1.82 1.38
CA GLU A 46 -6.55 -1.78 2.75
C GLU A 46 -6.09 -0.52 3.50
N LYS A 47 -4.82 -0.13 3.33
CA LYS A 47 -4.29 1.10 3.92
C LYS A 47 -4.97 2.35 3.36
N ILE A 48 -5.22 2.42 2.06
CA ILE A 48 -5.92 3.54 1.43
C ILE A 48 -7.36 3.62 1.93
N GLU A 49 -8.05 2.48 2.01
CA GLU A 49 -9.41 2.40 2.55
C GLU A 49 -9.49 2.91 3.98
N ALA A 50 -8.55 2.49 4.85
CA ALA A 50 -8.48 2.97 6.22
C ALA A 50 -8.31 4.51 6.29
N LEU A 51 -7.44 5.09 5.44
CA LEU A 51 -7.24 6.55 5.38
C LEU A 51 -8.48 7.29 4.85
N LEU A 52 -9.22 6.69 3.91
CA LEU A 52 -10.48 7.26 3.43
C LEU A 52 -11.54 7.27 4.52
N LEU A 53 -11.66 6.17 5.28
CA LEU A 53 -12.55 6.09 6.44
C LEU A 53 -12.19 7.12 7.51
N GLU A 54 -10.90 7.28 7.81
CA GLU A 54 -10.42 8.33 8.71
C GLU A 54 -10.80 9.73 8.20
N GLY A 55 -10.63 9.98 6.90
CA GLY A 55 -11.03 11.23 6.25
C GLY A 55 -12.53 11.51 6.37
N ILE A 56 -13.38 10.50 6.18
CA ILE A 56 -14.84 10.61 6.36
C ILE A 56 -15.18 10.88 7.83
N ALA A 57 -14.49 10.23 8.76
CA ALA A 57 -14.68 10.41 10.20
C ALA A 57 -14.06 11.72 10.74
N SER A 58 -13.28 12.45 9.94
CA SER A 58 -12.50 13.62 10.38
C SER A 58 -13.32 14.87 10.74
N GLY A 59 -14.63 14.80 10.60
CA GLY A 59 -15.57 15.82 11.06
C GLY A 59 -16.21 16.61 9.92
N GLN A 60 -16.64 17.84 10.21
CA GLN A 60 -17.42 18.63 9.26
C GLN A 60 -16.59 19.02 8.03
N THR A 61 -17.21 18.89 6.86
CA THR A 61 -16.64 19.35 5.59
C THR A 61 -16.49 20.87 5.61
N VAL A 62 -15.34 21.36 5.16
CA VAL A 62 -15.07 22.80 5.02
C VAL A 62 -15.06 23.16 3.53
N GLU A 63 -15.71 24.27 3.17
CA GLU A 63 -15.69 24.76 1.80
C GLU A 63 -14.26 25.21 1.41
N LEU A 64 -13.72 24.59 0.37
CA LEU A 64 -12.37 24.84 -0.10
C LEU A 64 -12.33 26.02 -1.10
N ASN A 65 -12.52 27.24 -0.60
CA ASN A 65 -12.46 28.45 -1.42
C ASN A 65 -11.06 29.11 -1.42
N ARG A 66 -10.88 30.16 -2.25
CA ARG A 66 -9.57 30.87 -2.36
C ARG A 66 -9.12 31.46 -1.02
N ALA A 67 -10.05 31.94 -0.19
CA ALA A 67 -9.74 32.51 1.12
C ALA A 67 -9.24 31.45 2.11
N TYR A 68 -9.84 30.26 2.12
CA TYR A 68 -9.37 29.10 2.88
C TYR A 68 -7.90 28.79 2.53
N TRP A 69 -7.58 28.67 1.25
CA TRP A 69 -6.21 28.37 0.80
C TRP A 69 -5.21 29.49 1.11
N LYS A 70 -5.62 30.76 1.00
CA LYS A 70 -4.78 31.91 1.40
C LYS A 70 -4.45 31.84 2.90
N LYS A 71 -5.47 31.65 3.75
CA LYS A 71 -5.31 31.50 5.20
C LYS A 71 -4.45 30.30 5.59
N LYS A 72 -4.68 29.14 4.96
CA LYS A 72 -3.92 27.90 5.21
C LYS A 72 -2.43 28.09 4.87
N ARG A 73 -2.12 28.68 3.71
CA ARG A 73 -0.73 28.98 3.31
C ARG A 73 -0.06 29.98 4.25
N SER A 74 -0.74 31.06 4.62
CA SER A 74 -0.21 32.03 5.58
C SER A 74 0.13 31.37 6.94
N ARG A 75 -0.71 30.46 7.44
CA ARG A 75 -0.45 29.71 8.69
C ARG A 75 0.75 28.76 8.58
N LEU A 76 0.92 28.07 7.46
CA LEU A 76 2.06 27.17 7.27
C LEU A 76 3.39 27.96 7.20
N ILE A 77 3.39 29.09 6.50
CA ILE A 77 4.57 29.97 6.39
C ILE A 77 4.90 30.62 7.75
N SER A 78 3.90 31.03 8.53
CA SER A 78 4.14 31.58 9.88
C SER A 78 4.67 30.52 10.85
N ASN A 79 4.21 29.26 10.74
CA ASN A 79 4.66 28.17 11.60
C ASN A 79 6.07 27.68 11.24
N GLY A 80 6.45 27.69 9.97
CA GLY A 80 7.82 27.37 9.52
C GLY A 80 8.87 28.44 9.86
N ARG A 81 8.45 29.61 10.38
CA ARG A 81 9.33 30.72 10.80
C ARG A 81 9.58 30.76 12.32
N LYS A 82 8.95 29.90 13.13
CA LYS A 82 9.31 29.76 14.55
C LYS A 82 10.50 28.77 14.67
N PRO A 83 11.67 29.21 15.16
CA PRO A 83 12.76 28.26 15.40
C PRO A 83 12.35 27.26 16.51
N PRO A 84 12.82 26.01 16.45
CA PRO A 84 12.63 25.06 17.55
C PRO A 84 13.27 25.62 18.83
N LYS A 85 12.59 25.44 19.96
CA LYS A 85 13.15 25.69 21.30
C LYS A 85 14.18 24.64 21.65
#